data_AF-A0A5Q0UQV5-F1
#
_entry.id   AF-A0A5Q0UQV5-F1
#
_cell.length_a   1.000
_cell.length_b   1.000
_cell.length_c   1.000
_cell.angle_alpha   90.00
_cell.angle_beta   90.00
_cell.angle_gamma   90.00
#
_symmetry.space_group_name_H-M   'P 1'
#
loop_
_entity.id
_entity.type
_entity.pdbx_description
1 polymer ?
#
loop_
_entity_poly.entity_id
_entity_poly.type
_entity_poly.pdbx_seq_one_letter_code
_entity_poly.pdbx_strand_id
1 'polypeptide(L)'
;MDKEFINRLSVCVTRTGAAVLVDRSRTELRMVANETDDSEGGIESPSGSSERRADGGVAAEDDVGRADTLASEHAQLLSLLGTELSESGEAIDQLSRTAADANESTTATAQRADDAQSAAHGAHEDVRTARKAAREACDQLEQLSEAIAEIEQFTTALDEIADQTNMLALNASIEAAHVGQDGEGFAVVADEVKSLAEQAQQQAADIEAIVADVRSDAEETQAQIETVDERTEQATDSITDAVGDLDAIADSAEDTSESVDEMAATTQNYADDLDDVASKMIDAIDQASELDALTDSLAEK
;
A
#
# COMPACT_ATOMS: atom_id res chain seq x y z
N MET A 1 -1.42 22.70 10.89
CA MET A 1 -2.51 23.68 11.02
C MET A 1 -3.79 22.88 11.06
N ASP A 2 -4.47 22.86 12.21
CA ASP A 2 -5.59 21.97 12.45
C ASP A 2 -6.78 22.27 11.53
N LYS A 3 -7.21 21.25 10.78
CA LYS A 3 -8.43 21.28 9.97
C LYS A 3 -9.67 21.52 10.84
N GLU A 4 -9.66 21.04 12.08
CA GLU A 4 -10.69 21.33 13.08
C GLU A 4 -10.81 22.83 13.40
N PHE A 5 -9.70 23.58 13.39
CA PHE A 5 -9.70 25.00 13.74
C PHE A 5 -10.28 25.85 12.59
N ILE A 6 -10.01 25.49 11.34
CA ILE A 6 -10.57 26.17 10.16
C ILE A 6 -12.07 25.88 10.02
N ASN A 7 -12.48 24.63 10.23
CA ASN A 7 -13.89 24.26 10.14
C ASN A 7 -14.72 24.90 11.27
N ARG A 8 -14.19 24.93 12.51
CA ARG A 8 -14.83 25.65 13.62
C ARG A 8 -14.86 27.16 13.41
N LEU A 9 -13.85 27.76 12.77
CA LEU A 9 -13.91 29.18 12.41
C LEU A 9 -14.97 29.46 11.35
N SER A 10 -15.06 28.63 10.31
CA SER A 10 -16.01 28.82 9.21
C SER A 10 -17.46 28.69 9.69
N VAL A 11 -17.77 27.64 10.45
CA VAL A 11 -19.10 27.41 11.05
C VAL A 11 -19.43 28.47 12.09
N CYS A 12 -18.46 28.93 12.88
CA CYS A 12 -18.69 30.01 13.86
C CYS A 12 -18.97 31.35 13.16
N VAL A 13 -18.27 31.68 12.08
CA VAL A 13 -18.46 32.94 11.34
C VAL A 13 -19.79 32.96 10.58
N THR A 14 -20.18 31.87 9.93
CA THR A 14 -21.48 31.78 9.24
C THR A 14 -22.66 31.75 10.22
N ARG A 15 -22.59 30.96 11.29
CA ARG A 15 -23.67 30.86 12.28
C ARG A 15 -23.84 32.13 13.10
N THR A 16 -22.75 32.83 13.42
CA THR A 16 -22.80 34.13 14.13
C THR A 16 -23.25 35.24 13.18
N GLY A 17 -22.80 35.24 11.93
CA GLY A 17 -23.22 36.23 10.92
C GLY A 17 -24.72 36.16 10.62
N ALA A 18 -25.25 34.96 10.37
CA ALA A 18 -26.67 34.76 10.11
C ALA A 18 -27.54 35.07 11.33
N ALA A 19 -27.14 34.65 12.54
CA ALA A 19 -27.89 34.95 13.76
C ALA A 19 -27.94 36.45 14.08
N VAL A 20 -26.83 37.17 13.89
CA VAL A 20 -26.76 38.63 14.12
C VAL A 20 -27.58 39.39 13.06
N LEU A 21 -27.61 38.91 11.82
CA LEU A 21 -28.42 39.51 10.74
C LEU A 21 -29.92 39.28 10.94
N VAL A 22 -30.32 38.07 11.34
CA VAL A 22 -31.73 37.75 11.64
C VAL A 22 -32.21 38.51 12.88
N ASP A 23 -31.39 38.61 13.93
CA ASP A 23 -31.78 39.33 15.16
C ASP A 23 -31.86 40.86 14.94
N ARG A 24 -30.98 41.39 14.08
CA ARG A 24 -31.04 42.79 13.63
C ARG A 24 -32.28 43.06 12.79
N SER A 25 -32.59 42.20 11.80
CA SER A 25 -33.82 42.31 11.00
C SER A 25 -35.08 42.23 11.87
N ARG A 26 -35.12 41.32 12.85
CA ARG A 26 -36.24 41.16 13.78
C ARG A 26 -36.43 42.34 14.74
N THR A 27 -35.34 43.03 15.09
CA THR A 27 -35.38 44.22 15.95
C THR A 27 -35.90 45.45 15.19
N GLU A 28 -35.47 45.62 13.94
CA GLU A 28 -35.94 46.72 13.06
C GLU A 28 -37.42 46.52 12.68
N LEU A 29 -37.85 45.29 12.38
CA LEU A 29 -39.27 44.96 12.15
C LEU A 29 -40.16 45.23 13.36
N ARG A 30 -39.62 45.08 14.59
CA ARG A 30 -40.35 45.44 15.82
C ARG A 30 -40.46 46.94 16.03
N MET A 31 -39.50 47.74 15.57
CA MET A 31 -39.64 49.20 15.58
C MET A 31 -40.74 49.65 14.63
N VAL A 32 -40.72 49.16 13.39
CA VAL A 32 -41.72 49.51 12.36
C VAL A 32 -43.13 49.08 12.78
N ALA A 33 -43.28 47.91 13.41
CA ALA A 33 -44.57 47.44 13.92
C ALA A 33 -45.10 48.25 15.13
N ASN A 34 -44.21 48.77 15.98
CA ASN A 34 -44.62 49.55 17.16
C ASN A 34 -44.93 51.02 16.82
N GLU A 35 -44.31 51.56 15.76
CA GLU A 35 -44.54 52.92 15.26
C GLU A 35 -45.83 53.02 14.42
N THR A 36 -46.27 51.89 13.84
CA THR A 36 -47.58 51.77 13.20
C THR A 36 -48.74 51.64 14.19
N ASP A 37 -48.55 51.01 15.37
CA ASP A 37 -49.58 50.91 16.42
C ASP A 37 -49.84 52.26 17.11
N ASP A 38 -48.80 53.10 17.30
CA ASP A 38 -48.94 54.48 17.81
C ASP A 38 -49.68 55.41 16.84
N SER A 39 -49.77 55.03 15.57
CA SER A 39 -50.46 55.78 14.51
C SER A 39 -51.98 55.53 14.47
N GLU A 40 -52.48 54.44 15.08
CA GLU A 40 -53.91 54.08 15.11
C GLU A 40 -54.67 54.64 16.34
N GLY A 41 -53.97 55.14 17.36
CA GLY A 41 -54.55 55.59 18.64
C GLY A 41 -55.20 56.99 18.68
N GLY A 42 -55.27 57.72 17.57
CA GLY A 42 -55.58 59.17 17.57
C GLY A 42 -56.66 59.62 16.58
N ILE A 43 -57.87 59.04 16.61
CA ILE A 43 -59.02 59.56 15.83
C ILE A 43 -60.13 60.06 16.78
N GLU A 44 -60.01 61.30 17.23
CA GLU A 44 -61.16 62.15 17.58
C GLU A 44 -61.04 63.48 16.81
N SER A 45 -62.06 63.81 16.00
CA SER A 45 -62.19 65.05 15.21
C SER A 45 -63.12 66.05 15.93
N PRO A 46 -63.28 67.34 15.53
CA PRO A 46 -62.66 68.09 14.41
C PRO A 46 -62.24 69.56 14.75
N SER A 47 -61.69 70.25 13.74
CA SER A 47 -61.73 71.70 13.46
C SER A 47 -60.48 72.54 13.76
N GLY A 48 -59.74 72.86 12.68
CA GLY A 48 -58.71 73.90 12.62
C GLY A 48 -57.36 73.40 12.13
N SER A 49 -56.87 73.98 11.03
CA SER A 49 -55.55 73.81 10.41
C SER A 49 -55.28 72.53 9.58
N SER A 50 -55.42 72.70 8.27
CA SER A 50 -55.14 71.76 7.19
C SER A 50 -53.70 71.89 6.66
N GLU A 51 -52.67 71.78 7.51
CA GLU A 51 -51.28 72.02 7.06
C GLU A 51 -50.22 71.07 7.65
N ARG A 52 -50.60 69.96 8.31
CA ARG A 52 -49.63 68.97 8.84
C ARG A 52 -49.88 67.52 8.41
N ARG A 53 -50.47 67.30 7.22
CA ARG A 53 -50.62 65.96 6.63
C ARG A 53 -49.62 65.64 5.52
N ALA A 54 -48.78 66.60 5.10
CA ALA A 54 -47.83 66.41 4.01
C ALA A 54 -46.45 65.86 4.44
N ASP A 55 -46.11 65.92 5.73
CA ASP A 55 -44.77 65.52 6.23
C ASP A 55 -44.69 64.02 6.61
N GLY A 56 -45.83 63.39 6.96
CA GLY A 56 -45.89 61.95 7.26
C GLY A 56 -46.00 61.04 6.03
N GLY A 57 -46.47 61.57 4.90
CA GLY A 57 -46.55 60.80 3.64
C GLY A 57 -45.19 60.61 2.97
N VAL A 58 -44.32 61.62 3.03
CA VAL A 58 -42.98 61.56 2.43
C VAL A 58 -42.05 60.66 3.24
N ALA A 59 -42.21 60.59 4.57
CA ALA A 59 -41.49 59.62 5.41
C ALA A 59 -41.95 58.18 5.13
N ALA A 60 -43.26 57.95 4.97
CA ALA A 60 -43.80 56.64 4.64
C ALA A 60 -43.43 56.17 3.22
N GLU A 61 -43.39 57.06 2.22
CA GLU A 61 -42.91 56.74 0.87
C GLU A 61 -41.41 56.37 0.83
N ASP A 62 -40.58 57.05 1.64
CA ASP A 62 -39.15 56.75 1.77
C ASP A 62 -38.89 55.42 2.50
N ASP A 63 -39.71 55.09 3.49
CA ASP A 63 -39.65 53.81 4.22
C ASP A 63 -40.13 52.62 3.36
N VAL A 64 -41.16 52.79 2.52
CA VAL A 64 -41.62 51.76 1.57
C VAL A 64 -40.57 51.49 0.49
N GLY A 65 -39.93 52.53 -0.07
CA GLY A 65 -38.84 52.35 -1.05
C GLY A 65 -37.59 51.67 -0.46
N ARG A 66 -37.30 51.89 0.82
CA ARG A 66 -36.23 51.17 1.54
C ARG A 66 -36.58 49.71 1.78
N ALA A 67 -37.84 49.41 2.10
CA ALA A 67 -38.31 48.04 2.29
C ALA A 67 -38.28 47.22 0.99
N ASP A 68 -38.68 47.82 -0.14
CA ASP A 68 -38.57 47.21 -1.48
C ASP A 68 -37.12 46.91 -1.88
N THR A 69 -36.21 47.86 -1.67
CA THR A 69 -34.77 47.66 -1.94
C THR A 69 -34.21 46.51 -1.09
N LEU A 70 -34.57 46.45 0.19
CA LEU A 70 -34.15 45.37 1.10
C LEU A 70 -34.74 44.01 0.70
N ALA A 71 -36.00 43.94 0.27
CA ALA A 71 -36.64 42.72 -0.21
C ALA A 71 -35.90 42.16 -1.44
N SER A 72 -35.57 43.05 -2.39
CA SER A 72 -34.82 42.69 -3.59
C SER A 72 -33.38 42.22 -3.29
N GLU A 73 -32.67 42.89 -2.37
CA GLU A 73 -31.35 42.43 -1.89
C GLU A 73 -31.43 41.07 -1.19
N HIS A 74 -32.48 40.84 -0.41
CA HIS A 74 -32.68 39.59 0.32
C HIS A 74 -32.99 38.43 -0.64
N ALA A 75 -33.80 38.65 -1.67
CA ALA A 75 -34.07 37.67 -2.72
C ALA A 75 -32.81 37.29 -3.51
N GLN A 76 -31.93 38.25 -3.81
CA GLN A 76 -30.64 37.99 -4.48
C GLN A 76 -29.71 37.15 -3.60
N LEU A 77 -29.63 37.44 -2.30
CA LEU A 77 -28.84 36.65 -1.35
C LEU A 77 -29.35 35.22 -1.21
N LEU A 78 -30.68 35.02 -1.16
CA LEU A 78 -31.29 33.69 -1.10
C LEU A 78 -31.02 32.89 -2.39
N SER A 79 -31.05 33.53 -3.55
CA SER A 79 -30.69 32.87 -4.82
C SER A 79 -29.22 32.40 -4.82
N LEU A 80 -28.30 33.21 -4.28
CA LEU A 80 -26.89 32.85 -4.17
C LEU A 80 -26.66 31.70 -3.18
N LEU A 81 -27.35 31.72 -2.04
CA LEU A 81 -27.32 30.61 -1.09
C LEU A 81 -27.89 29.34 -1.72
N GLY A 82 -28.96 29.43 -2.51
CA GLY A 82 -29.52 28.29 -3.24
C GLY A 82 -28.52 27.62 -4.18
N THR A 83 -27.73 28.41 -4.91
CA THR A 83 -26.65 27.87 -5.77
C THR A 83 -25.54 27.21 -4.95
N GLU A 84 -25.10 27.83 -3.86
CA GLU A 84 -24.07 27.28 -2.97
C GLU A 84 -24.52 25.95 -2.32
N LEU A 85 -25.81 25.83 -1.97
CA LEU A 85 -26.37 24.60 -1.46
C LEU A 85 -26.40 23.49 -2.51
N SER A 86 -26.74 23.81 -3.75
CA SER A 86 -26.68 22.84 -4.85
C SER A 86 -25.26 22.34 -5.07
N GLU A 87 -24.27 23.24 -5.08
CA GLU A 87 -22.85 22.88 -5.21
C GLU A 87 -22.37 22.04 -4.02
N SER A 88 -22.82 22.36 -2.80
CA SER A 88 -22.52 21.59 -1.60
C SER A 88 -23.12 20.18 -1.64
N GLY A 89 -24.34 20.03 -2.17
CA GLY A 89 -24.98 18.73 -2.37
C GLY A 89 -24.21 17.84 -3.34
N GLU A 90 -23.78 18.40 -4.47
CA GLU A 90 -22.92 17.69 -5.43
C GLU A 90 -21.60 17.25 -4.79
N ALA A 91 -20.99 18.10 -3.96
CA ALA A 91 -19.76 17.77 -3.24
C ALA A 91 -19.96 16.62 -2.23
N ILE A 92 -21.08 16.59 -1.51
CA ILE A 92 -21.44 15.51 -0.57
C ILE A 92 -21.65 14.18 -1.29
N ASP A 93 -22.35 14.19 -2.43
CA ASP A 93 -22.52 13.01 -3.27
C ASP A 93 -21.16 12.47 -3.76
N GLN A 94 -20.27 13.37 -4.17
CA GLN A 94 -18.92 12.99 -4.59
C GLN A 94 -18.10 12.42 -3.43
N LEU A 95 -18.16 13.01 -2.24
CA LEU A 95 -17.49 12.50 -1.04
C LEU A 95 -17.99 11.10 -0.67
N SER A 96 -19.30 10.88 -0.73
CA SER A 96 -19.90 9.57 -0.42
C SER A 96 -19.42 8.48 -1.37
N ARG A 97 -19.34 8.77 -2.68
CA ARG A 97 -18.79 7.84 -3.67
C ARG A 97 -17.31 7.57 -3.44
N THR A 98 -16.53 8.63 -3.17
CA THR A 98 -15.09 8.50 -2.90
C THR A 98 -14.83 7.66 -1.64
N ALA A 99 -15.65 7.80 -0.60
CA ALA A 99 -15.58 6.97 0.60
C ALA A 99 -15.85 5.50 0.28
N ALA A 100 -16.91 5.20 -0.49
CA ALA A 100 -17.22 3.83 -0.89
C ALA A 100 -16.09 3.18 -1.70
N ASP A 101 -15.56 3.89 -2.70
CA ASP A 101 -14.44 3.43 -3.51
C ASP A 101 -13.17 3.20 -2.68
N ALA A 102 -12.89 4.10 -1.72
CA ALA A 102 -11.76 3.96 -0.81
C ALA A 102 -11.90 2.74 0.10
N ASN A 103 -13.11 2.45 0.60
CA ASN A 103 -13.36 1.29 1.46
C ASN A 103 -13.19 -0.04 0.68
N GLU A 104 -13.72 -0.11 -0.55
CA GLU A 104 -13.51 -1.25 -1.44
C GLU A 104 -12.01 -1.46 -1.74
N SER A 105 -11.30 -0.39 -2.09
CA SER A 105 -9.86 -0.44 -2.36
C SER A 105 -9.04 -0.90 -1.15
N THR A 106 -9.44 -0.48 0.04
CA THR A 106 -8.78 -0.82 1.29
C THR A 106 -9.00 -2.28 1.66
N THR A 107 -10.23 -2.76 1.55
CA THR A 107 -10.57 -4.19 1.70
C THR A 107 -9.78 -5.06 0.73
N ALA A 108 -9.69 -4.65 -0.54
CA ALA A 108 -8.90 -5.37 -1.53
C ALA A 108 -7.39 -5.36 -1.23
N THR A 109 -6.90 -4.29 -0.61
CA THR A 109 -5.48 -4.17 -0.19
C THR A 109 -5.17 -5.13 0.96
N ALA A 110 -6.02 -5.17 1.98
CA ALA A 110 -5.90 -6.11 3.10
C ALA A 110 -5.91 -7.57 2.62
N GLN A 111 -6.83 -7.93 1.72
CA GLN A 111 -6.88 -9.28 1.15
C GLN A 111 -5.61 -9.64 0.37
N ARG A 112 -5.07 -8.68 -0.41
CA ARG A 112 -3.81 -8.91 -1.15
C ARG A 112 -2.62 -9.07 -0.23
N ALA A 113 -2.60 -8.36 0.91
CA ALA A 113 -1.56 -8.52 1.91
C ALA A 113 -1.59 -9.93 2.52
N ASP A 114 -2.78 -10.43 2.88
CA ASP A 114 -2.98 -11.79 3.41
C ASP A 114 -2.59 -12.88 2.39
N ASP A 115 -3.01 -12.72 1.13
CA ASP A 115 -2.62 -13.63 0.04
C ASP A 115 -1.09 -13.64 -0.16
N ALA A 116 -0.45 -12.47 -0.11
CA ALA A 116 0.99 -12.34 -0.24
C ALA A 116 1.74 -12.93 0.95
N GLN A 117 1.20 -12.81 2.17
CA GLN A 117 1.77 -13.41 3.38
C GLN A 117 1.72 -14.94 3.29
N SER A 118 0.60 -15.50 2.83
CA SER A 118 0.47 -16.93 2.55
C SER A 118 1.49 -17.41 1.51
N ALA A 119 1.73 -16.63 0.45
CA ALA A 119 2.74 -16.94 -0.55
C ALA A 119 4.17 -16.87 0.03
N ALA A 120 4.45 -15.88 0.89
CA ALA A 120 5.74 -15.74 1.58
C ALA A 120 6.01 -16.92 2.52
N HIS A 121 4.99 -17.43 3.23
CA HIS A 121 5.10 -18.66 4.00
C HIS A 121 5.42 -19.88 3.13
N GLY A 122 4.79 -19.99 1.96
CA GLY A 122 5.14 -21.03 0.98
C GLY A 122 6.61 -20.95 0.54
N ALA A 123 7.08 -19.75 0.21
CA ALA A 123 8.48 -19.52 -0.14
C ALA A 123 9.44 -19.89 1.01
N HIS A 124 9.05 -19.63 2.26
CA HIS A 124 9.85 -20.02 3.42
C HIS A 124 10.00 -21.55 3.53
N GLU A 125 8.96 -22.32 3.26
CA GLU A 125 9.03 -23.80 3.25
C GLU A 125 9.87 -24.34 2.08
N ASP A 126 9.80 -23.71 0.91
CA ASP A 126 10.64 -24.05 -0.23
C ASP A 126 12.13 -23.83 0.09
N VAL A 127 12.47 -22.69 0.73
CA VAL A 127 13.83 -22.40 1.18
C VAL A 127 14.31 -23.42 2.22
N ARG A 128 13.46 -23.81 3.18
CA ARG A 128 13.78 -24.88 4.14
C ARG A 128 14.09 -26.20 3.44
N THR A 129 13.30 -26.56 2.43
CA THR A 129 13.49 -27.78 1.64
C THR A 129 14.79 -27.74 0.86
N ALA A 130 15.09 -26.60 0.21
CA ALA A 130 16.35 -26.40 -0.51
C ALA A 130 17.56 -26.53 0.43
N ARG A 131 17.50 -25.95 1.63
CA ARG A 131 18.57 -26.07 2.63
C ARG A 131 18.79 -27.51 3.11
N LYS A 132 17.72 -28.29 3.26
CA LYS A 132 17.83 -29.72 3.58
C LYS A 132 18.53 -30.49 2.46
N ALA A 133 18.15 -30.24 1.21
CA ALA A 133 18.76 -30.89 0.05
C ALA A 133 20.24 -30.52 -0.10
N ALA A 134 20.61 -29.26 0.17
CA ALA A 134 22.00 -28.80 0.17
C ALA A 134 22.85 -29.57 1.21
N ARG A 135 22.34 -29.74 2.43
CA ARG A 135 23.02 -30.52 3.48
C ARG A 135 23.19 -31.99 3.09
N GLU A 136 22.14 -32.61 2.54
CA GLU A 136 22.22 -34.00 2.05
C GLU A 136 23.22 -34.16 0.91
N ALA A 137 23.41 -33.11 0.07
CA ALA A 137 24.42 -33.09 -0.98
C ALA A 137 25.85 -32.94 -0.41
N CYS A 138 26.04 -32.12 0.63
CA CYS A 138 27.33 -32.07 1.37
C CYS A 138 27.70 -33.43 1.95
N ASP A 139 26.76 -34.10 2.64
CA ASP A 139 27.01 -35.42 3.24
C ASP A 139 27.39 -36.48 2.19
N GLN A 140 26.84 -36.37 0.96
CA GLN A 140 27.19 -37.24 -0.16
C GLN A 140 28.56 -36.92 -0.74
N LEU A 141 28.94 -35.64 -0.80
CA LEU A 141 30.27 -35.22 -1.25
C LEU A 141 31.35 -35.65 -0.27
N GLU A 142 31.10 -35.60 1.04
CA GLU A 142 32.04 -36.13 2.04
C GLU A 142 32.30 -37.64 1.82
N GLN A 143 31.24 -38.42 1.61
CA GLN A 143 31.37 -39.85 1.28
C GLN A 143 32.12 -40.08 -0.04
N LEU A 144 31.88 -39.23 -1.05
CA LEU A 144 32.61 -39.29 -2.32
C LEU A 144 34.10 -38.99 -2.10
N SER A 145 34.45 -37.99 -1.30
CA SER A 145 35.84 -37.67 -0.96
C SER A 145 36.54 -38.83 -0.23
N GLU A 146 35.85 -39.53 0.68
CA GLU A 146 36.39 -40.73 1.33
C GLU A 146 36.65 -41.85 0.32
N ALA A 147 35.69 -42.12 -0.58
CA ALA A 147 35.84 -43.14 -1.62
C ALA A 147 36.98 -42.82 -2.59
N ILE A 148 37.13 -41.55 -2.99
CA ILE A 148 38.25 -41.06 -3.80
C ILE A 148 39.59 -41.35 -3.10
N ALA A 149 39.71 -41.01 -1.82
CA ALA A 149 40.94 -41.25 -1.05
C ALA A 149 41.27 -42.75 -0.91
N GLU A 150 40.27 -43.62 -0.87
CA GLU A 150 40.47 -45.07 -0.86
C GLU A 150 40.97 -45.57 -2.23
N ILE A 151 40.42 -45.04 -3.33
CA ILE A 151 40.88 -45.36 -4.69
C ILE A 151 42.31 -44.88 -4.92
N GLU A 152 42.68 -43.67 -4.46
CA GLU A 152 44.06 -43.17 -4.51
C GLU A 152 45.02 -44.16 -3.85
N GLN A 153 44.69 -44.66 -2.64
CA GLN A 153 45.49 -45.65 -1.94
C GLN A 153 45.64 -46.98 -2.71
N PHE A 154 44.55 -47.48 -3.29
CA PHE A 154 44.60 -48.69 -4.11
C PHE A 154 45.44 -48.50 -5.37
N THR A 155 45.35 -47.34 -6.00
CA THR A 155 46.06 -47.05 -7.24
C THR A 155 47.56 -46.92 -7.00
N THR A 156 47.97 -46.25 -5.91
CA THR A 156 49.37 -46.23 -5.46
C THR A 156 49.89 -47.64 -5.15
N ALA A 157 49.11 -48.48 -4.46
CA ALA A 157 49.51 -49.86 -4.18
C ALA A 157 49.64 -50.71 -5.47
N LEU A 158 48.79 -50.48 -6.48
CA LEU A 158 48.89 -51.14 -7.78
C LEU A 158 50.15 -50.73 -8.53
N ASP A 159 50.50 -49.44 -8.53
CA ASP A 159 51.74 -48.94 -9.14
C ASP A 159 52.98 -49.57 -8.47
N GLU A 160 53.00 -49.64 -7.14
CA GLU A 160 54.07 -50.31 -6.37
C GLU A 160 54.20 -51.80 -6.72
N ILE A 161 53.07 -52.52 -6.85
CA ILE A 161 53.06 -53.94 -7.23
C ILE A 161 53.56 -54.11 -8.68
N ALA A 162 53.13 -53.23 -9.58
CA ALA A 162 53.56 -53.26 -10.97
C ALA A 162 55.07 -52.97 -11.08
N ASP A 163 55.60 -52.02 -10.31
CA ASP A 163 57.04 -51.72 -10.28
C ASP A 163 57.87 -52.90 -9.74
N GLN A 164 57.42 -53.53 -8.64
CA GLN A 164 58.06 -54.73 -8.12
C GLN A 164 58.02 -55.88 -9.13
N THR A 165 56.91 -56.06 -9.83
CA THR A 165 56.76 -57.09 -10.87
C THR A 165 57.68 -56.82 -12.05
N ASN A 166 57.79 -55.57 -12.47
CA ASN A 166 58.71 -55.13 -13.53
C ASN A 166 60.17 -55.43 -13.13
N MET A 167 60.56 -55.12 -11.89
CA MET A 167 61.89 -55.41 -11.36
C MET A 167 62.17 -56.92 -11.26
N LEU A 168 61.19 -57.73 -10.86
CA LEU A 168 61.30 -59.19 -10.84
C LEU A 168 61.47 -59.77 -12.25
N ALA A 169 60.68 -59.27 -13.21
CA ALA A 169 60.76 -59.66 -14.61
C ALA A 169 62.12 -59.31 -15.22
N LEU A 170 62.63 -58.10 -14.94
CA LEU A 170 63.95 -57.67 -15.38
C LEU A 170 65.06 -58.60 -14.85
N ASN A 171 65.02 -58.94 -13.55
CA ASN A 171 65.97 -59.88 -12.95
C ASN A 171 65.88 -61.26 -13.61
N ALA A 172 64.67 -61.74 -13.93
CA ALA A 172 64.47 -63.00 -14.63
C ALA A 172 65.00 -62.98 -16.07
N SER A 173 64.80 -61.89 -16.83
CA SER A 173 65.36 -61.73 -18.18
C SER A 173 66.90 -61.74 -18.14
N ILE A 174 67.51 -61.11 -17.13
CA ILE A 174 68.97 -61.12 -16.93
C ILE A 174 69.48 -62.54 -16.64
N GLU A 175 68.83 -63.27 -15.74
CA GLU A 175 69.23 -64.63 -15.39
C GLU A 175 69.04 -65.59 -16.58
N ALA A 176 67.95 -65.45 -17.33
CA ALA A 176 67.70 -66.23 -18.54
C ALA A 176 68.80 -66.02 -19.60
N ALA A 177 69.28 -64.79 -19.77
CA ALA A 177 70.42 -64.48 -20.64
C ALA A 177 71.74 -65.08 -20.13
N HIS A 178 71.88 -65.28 -18.81
CA HIS A 178 73.07 -65.87 -18.18
C HIS A 178 73.20 -67.38 -18.47
N VAL A 179 72.08 -68.11 -18.55
CA VAL A 179 72.07 -69.57 -18.80
C VAL A 179 72.21 -69.93 -20.29
N GLY A 180 72.18 -68.95 -21.21
CA GLY A 180 72.37 -69.17 -22.65
C GLY A 180 71.17 -69.86 -23.33
N GLN A 181 71.41 -70.84 -24.20
CA GLN A 181 70.36 -71.46 -25.02
C GLN A 181 69.25 -72.17 -24.22
N ASP A 182 69.56 -72.68 -23.03
CA ASP A 182 68.57 -73.33 -22.16
C ASP A 182 67.60 -72.31 -21.51
N GLY A 183 67.93 -71.02 -21.55
CA GLY A 183 67.14 -69.91 -20.98
C GLY A 183 66.21 -69.19 -21.96
N GLU A 184 66.27 -69.47 -23.27
CA GLU A 184 65.52 -68.72 -24.29
C GLU A 184 64.00 -68.69 -24.03
N GLY A 185 63.42 -69.82 -23.62
CA GLY A 185 61.99 -69.88 -23.27
C GLY A 185 61.62 -69.06 -22.03
N PHE A 186 62.52 -68.98 -21.04
CA PHE A 186 62.33 -68.16 -19.84
C PHE A 186 62.50 -66.68 -20.14
N ALA A 187 63.41 -66.31 -21.04
CA ALA A 187 63.59 -64.92 -21.48
C ALA A 187 62.30 -64.35 -22.11
N VAL A 188 61.64 -65.12 -22.98
CA VAL A 188 60.37 -64.70 -23.60
C VAL A 188 59.27 -64.47 -22.56
N VAL A 189 59.16 -65.33 -21.55
CA VAL A 189 58.16 -65.16 -20.48
C VAL A 189 58.49 -63.93 -19.63
N ALA A 190 59.76 -63.73 -19.29
CA ALA A 190 60.19 -62.59 -18.49
C ALA A 190 59.92 -61.25 -19.22
N ASP A 191 60.18 -61.18 -20.53
CA ASP A 191 59.87 -59.98 -21.33
C ASP A 191 58.36 -59.71 -21.42
N GLU A 192 57.53 -60.76 -21.53
CA GLU A 192 56.06 -60.62 -21.51
C GLU A 192 55.55 -60.11 -20.16
N VAL A 193 56.05 -60.67 -19.04
CA VAL A 193 55.71 -60.20 -17.69
C VAL A 193 56.14 -58.76 -17.49
N LYS A 194 57.32 -58.39 -18.01
CA LYS A 194 57.81 -57.01 -17.98
C LYS A 194 56.85 -56.06 -18.72
N SER A 195 56.43 -56.43 -19.92
CA SER A 195 55.48 -55.62 -20.70
C SER A 195 54.13 -55.48 -20.00
N LEU A 196 53.62 -56.54 -19.37
CA LEU A 196 52.38 -56.49 -18.59
C LEU A 196 52.51 -55.58 -17.36
N ALA A 197 53.66 -55.59 -16.70
CA ALA A 197 53.95 -54.71 -15.57
C ALA A 197 54.00 -53.23 -15.99
N GLU A 198 54.70 -52.91 -17.08
CA GLU A 198 54.73 -51.55 -17.65
C GLU A 198 53.32 -51.07 -18.07
N GLN A 199 52.51 -51.97 -18.67
CA GLN A 199 51.12 -51.66 -19.01
C GLN A 199 50.27 -51.41 -17.75
N ALA A 200 50.48 -52.17 -16.67
CA ALA A 200 49.78 -51.98 -15.41
C ALA A 200 50.12 -50.62 -14.76
N GLN A 201 51.39 -50.21 -14.78
CA GLN A 201 51.81 -48.87 -14.33
C GLN A 201 51.11 -47.76 -15.14
N GLN A 202 51.06 -47.90 -16.47
CA GLN A 202 50.37 -46.91 -17.31
C GLN A 202 48.88 -46.82 -16.96
N GLN A 203 48.21 -47.96 -16.75
CA GLN A 203 46.80 -47.97 -16.33
C GLN A 203 46.60 -47.36 -14.95
N ALA A 204 47.51 -47.60 -14.01
CA ALA A 204 47.46 -46.96 -12.69
C ALA A 204 47.58 -45.43 -12.81
N ALA A 205 48.53 -44.92 -13.60
CA ALA A 205 48.67 -43.50 -13.87
C ALA A 205 47.42 -42.88 -14.54
N ASP A 206 46.81 -43.60 -15.48
CA ASP A 206 45.55 -43.15 -16.11
C ASP A 206 44.40 -43.08 -15.08
N ILE A 207 44.33 -44.03 -14.14
CA ILE A 207 43.36 -44.01 -13.04
C ILE A 207 43.62 -42.81 -12.10
N GLU A 208 44.87 -42.55 -11.71
CA GLU A 208 45.22 -41.40 -10.86
C GLU A 208 44.76 -40.08 -11.48
N ALA A 209 44.94 -39.91 -12.79
CA ALA A 209 44.47 -38.71 -13.49
C ALA A 209 42.95 -38.55 -13.42
N ILE A 210 42.19 -39.62 -13.67
CA ILE A 210 40.72 -39.60 -13.58
C ILE A 210 40.27 -39.28 -12.16
N VAL A 211 40.91 -39.87 -11.15
CA VAL A 211 40.57 -39.66 -9.73
C VAL A 211 40.85 -38.21 -9.32
N ALA A 212 41.94 -37.62 -9.79
CA ALA A 212 42.25 -36.21 -9.57
C ALA A 212 41.20 -35.28 -10.20
N ASP A 213 40.74 -35.58 -11.42
CA ASP A 213 39.67 -34.81 -12.07
C ASP A 213 38.36 -34.90 -11.28
N VAL A 214 37.94 -36.10 -10.88
CA VAL A 214 36.71 -36.32 -10.08
C VAL A 214 36.79 -35.61 -8.73
N ARG A 215 37.98 -35.58 -8.11
CA ARG A 215 38.20 -34.83 -6.88
C ARG A 215 38.02 -33.32 -7.08
N SER A 216 38.59 -32.78 -8.16
CA SER A 216 38.43 -31.37 -8.50
C SER A 216 36.95 -31.01 -8.71
N ASP A 217 36.20 -31.85 -9.43
CA ASP A 217 34.76 -31.66 -9.64
C ASP A 217 33.96 -31.70 -8.33
N ALA A 218 34.35 -32.60 -7.41
CA ALA A 218 33.72 -32.69 -6.09
C ALA A 218 33.99 -31.44 -5.23
N GLU A 219 35.22 -30.94 -5.22
CA GLU A 219 35.62 -29.71 -4.52
C GLU A 219 34.89 -28.48 -5.11
N GLU A 220 34.75 -28.38 -6.44
CA GLU A 220 33.97 -27.31 -7.07
C GLU A 220 32.49 -27.39 -6.69
N THR A 221 31.91 -28.58 -6.72
CA THR A 221 30.50 -28.81 -6.34
C THR A 221 30.26 -28.43 -4.87
N GLN A 222 31.21 -28.73 -3.98
CA GLN A 222 31.14 -28.34 -2.57
C GLN A 222 31.07 -26.82 -2.42
N ALA A 223 31.95 -26.07 -3.09
CA ALA A 223 31.95 -24.61 -3.05
C ALA A 223 30.64 -24.00 -3.59
N GLN A 224 30.05 -24.62 -4.62
CA GLN A 224 28.74 -24.22 -5.13
C GLN A 224 27.62 -24.44 -4.10
N ILE A 225 27.66 -25.55 -3.35
CA ILE A 225 26.67 -25.83 -2.30
C ILE A 225 26.80 -24.84 -1.12
N GLU A 226 28.02 -24.47 -0.72
CA GLU A 226 28.25 -23.43 0.28
C GLU A 226 27.61 -22.09 -0.14
N THR A 227 27.78 -21.72 -1.42
CA THR A 227 27.11 -20.54 -1.99
C THR A 227 25.58 -20.67 -1.93
N VAL A 228 25.04 -21.86 -2.16
CA VAL A 228 23.60 -22.11 -2.03
C VAL A 228 23.13 -21.94 -0.58
N ASP A 229 23.85 -22.44 0.42
CA ASP A 229 23.47 -22.26 1.84
C ASP A 229 23.43 -20.77 2.21
N GLU A 230 24.45 -19.99 1.85
CA GLU A 230 24.47 -18.53 2.07
C GLU A 230 23.29 -17.82 1.40
N ARG A 231 22.96 -18.19 0.14
CA ARG A 231 21.83 -17.59 -0.59
C ARG A 231 20.50 -17.95 0.03
N THR A 232 20.34 -19.18 0.52
CA THR A 232 19.11 -19.61 1.19
C THR A 232 18.93 -18.93 2.56
N GLU A 233 20.02 -18.62 3.26
CA GLU A 233 19.98 -17.83 4.49
C GLU A 233 19.51 -16.39 4.21
N GLN A 234 20.14 -15.72 3.23
CA GLN A 234 19.70 -14.39 2.78
C GLN A 234 18.23 -14.35 2.32
N ALA A 235 17.78 -15.41 1.63
CA ALA A 235 16.39 -15.53 1.21
C ALA A 235 15.45 -15.66 2.42
N THR A 236 15.85 -16.38 3.47
CA THR A 236 15.07 -16.52 4.71
C THR A 236 14.88 -15.16 5.40
N ASP A 237 15.95 -14.38 5.51
CA ASP A 237 15.89 -13.03 6.09
C ASP A 237 14.97 -12.12 5.26
N SER A 238 15.15 -12.12 3.94
CA SER A 238 14.34 -11.30 3.02
C SER A 238 12.85 -11.65 3.07
N ILE A 239 12.52 -12.95 3.19
CA ILE A 239 11.13 -13.41 3.35
C ILE A 239 10.57 -12.95 4.68
N THR A 240 11.36 -13.00 5.76
CA THR A 240 10.93 -12.55 7.09
C THR A 240 10.62 -11.06 7.10
N ASP A 241 11.48 -10.25 6.50
CA ASP A 241 11.26 -8.80 6.35
C ASP A 241 10.01 -8.53 5.52
N ALA A 242 9.83 -9.25 4.39
CA ALA A 242 8.66 -9.10 3.54
C ALA A 242 7.35 -9.45 4.26
N VAL A 243 7.34 -10.48 5.12
CA VAL A 243 6.17 -10.80 5.96
C VAL A 243 5.86 -9.66 6.91
N GLY A 244 6.87 -9.08 7.57
CA GLY A 244 6.68 -7.93 8.46
C GLY A 244 6.13 -6.69 7.74
N ASP A 245 6.61 -6.41 6.53
CA ASP A 245 6.10 -5.32 5.71
C ASP A 245 4.64 -5.56 5.27
N LEU A 246 4.28 -6.82 4.96
CA LEU A 246 2.91 -7.19 4.60
C LEU A 246 1.94 -7.06 5.77
N ASP A 247 2.35 -7.45 6.98
CA ASP A 247 1.57 -7.21 8.22
C ASP A 247 1.31 -5.71 8.40
N ALA A 248 2.34 -4.86 8.25
CA ALA A 248 2.17 -3.42 8.37
C ALA A 248 1.25 -2.82 7.29
N ILE A 249 1.23 -3.39 6.08
CA ILE A 249 0.28 -3.00 5.02
C ILE A 249 -1.15 -3.38 5.40
N ALA A 250 -1.37 -4.58 5.96
CA ALA A 250 -2.68 -5.02 6.40
C ALA A 250 -3.22 -4.12 7.54
N ASP A 251 -2.40 -3.82 8.54
CA ASP A 251 -2.74 -2.90 9.64
C ASP A 251 -3.08 -1.50 9.09
N SER A 252 -2.24 -0.96 8.19
CA SER A 252 -2.49 0.35 7.58
C SER A 252 -3.76 0.39 6.72
N ALA A 253 -4.14 -0.75 6.12
CA ALA A 253 -5.41 -0.86 5.42
C ALA A 253 -6.57 -0.83 6.42
N GLU A 254 -6.51 -1.59 7.51
CA GLU A 254 -7.54 -1.56 8.56
C GLU A 254 -7.74 -0.13 9.12
N ASP A 255 -6.67 0.57 9.49
CA ASP A 255 -6.71 1.97 9.96
C ASP A 255 -7.36 2.92 8.93
N THR A 256 -7.07 2.70 7.64
CA THR A 256 -7.64 3.49 6.55
C THR A 256 -9.14 3.21 6.40
N SER A 257 -9.56 1.95 6.57
CA SER A 257 -10.97 1.55 6.51
C SER A 257 -11.78 2.23 7.61
N GLU A 258 -11.27 2.23 8.84
CA GLU A 258 -11.91 2.91 9.97
C GLU A 258 -12.05 4.42 9.71
N SER A 259 -10.99 5.05 9.19
CA SER A 259 -10.99 6.48 8.84
C SER A 259 -12.01 6.81 7.75
N VAL A 260 -12.18 5.90 6.77
CA VAL A 260 -13.16 6.05 5.69
C VAL A 260 -14.59 5.89 6.20
N ASP A 261 -14.83 4.96 7.14
CA ASP A 261 -16.13 4.78 7.78
C ASP A 261 -16.53 6.02 8.60
N GLU A 262 -15.59 6.63 9.33
CA GLU A 262 -15.83 7.90 10.05
C GLU A 262 -16.13 9.06 9.07
N MET A 263 -15.43 9.10 7.94
CA MET A 263 -15.67 10.08 6.89
C MET A 263 -17.06 9.90 6.24
N ALA A 264 -17.49 8.67 6.00
CA ALA A 264 -18.82 8.38 5.48
C ALA A 264 -19.91 8.82 6.47
N ALA A 265 -19.74 8.53 7.77
CA ALA A 265 -20.65 8.99 8.81
C ALA A 265 -20.73 10.53 8.89
N THR A 266 -19.58 11.21 8.80
CA THR A 266 -19.53 12.68 8.79
C THR A 266 -20.19 13.27 7.55
N THR A 267 -19.99 12.64 6.39
CA THR A 267 -20.60 13.06 5.12
C THR A 267 -22.12 12.93 5.17
N GLN A 268 -22.64 11.87 5.80
CA GLN A 268 -24.08 11.71 6.02
C GLN A 268 -24.64 12.82 6.93
N ASN A 269 -23.94 13.16 8.02
CA ASN A 269 -24.38 14.26 8.89
C ASN A 269 -24.41 15.60 8.14
N TYR A 270 -23.46 15.85 7.24
CA TYR A 270 -23.49 17.04 6.38
C TYR A 270 -24.63 17.02 5.38
N ALA A 271 -25.00 15.86 4.85
CA ALA A 271 -26.15 15.72 3.97
C ALA A 271 -27.44 16.12 4.71
N ASP A 272 -27.59 15.61 5.93
CA ASP A 272 -28.73 15.91 6.79
C ASP A 272 -28.76 17.42 7.15
N ASP A 273 -27.62 18.00 7.56
CA ASP A 273 -27.51 19.45 7.84
C ASP A 273 -27.83 20.30 6.60
N LEU A 274 -27.42 19.86 5.41
CA LEU A 274 -27.69 20.57 4.15
C LEU A 274 -29.18 20.58 3.81
N ASP A 275 -29.88 19.46 3.98
CA ASP A 275 -31.34 19.36 3.81
C ASP A 275 -32.06 20.30 4.80
N ASP A 276 -31.56 20.32 6.03
CA ASP A 276 -32.06 21.18 7.10
C ASP A 276 -31.88 22.68 6.81
N VAL A 277 -30.79 23.06 6.13
CA VAL A 277 -30.55 24.44 5.66
C VAL A 277 -31.40 24.73 4.42
N ALA A 278 -31.54 23.77 3.50
CA ALA A 278 -32.37 23.91 2.30
C ALA A 278 -33.83 24.20 2.68
N SER A 279 -34.39 23.46 3.64
CA SER A 279 -35.75 23.68 4.16
C SER A 279 -35.90 25.09 4.75
N LYS A 280 -34.95 25.54 5.58
CA LYS A 280 -34.98 26.89 6.17
C LYS A 280 -34.85 27.99 5.12
N MET A 281 -34.15 27.71 4.02
CA MET A 281 -34.04 28.64 2.90
C MET A 281 -35.33 28.76 2.10
N ILE A 282 -36.03 27.64 1.89
CA ILE A 282 -37.37 27.65 1.27
C ILE A 282 -38.31 28.51 2.11
N ASP A 283 -38.33 28.30 3.43
CA ASP A 283 -39.14 29.13 4.35
C ASP A 283 -38.76 30.63 4.28
N ALA A 284 -37.48 30.95 4.09
CA ALA A 284 -37.01 32.33 3.96
C ALA A 284 -37.39 32.96 2.62
N ILE A 285 -37.40 32.17 1.53
CA ILE A 285 -37.88 32.61 0.21
C ILE A 285 -39.39 32.91 0.27
N ASP A 286 -40.17 32.05 0.93
CA ASP A 286 -41.60 32.27 1.13
C ASP A 286 -41.86 33.55 1.93
N GLN A 287 -41.12 33.78 3.02
CA GLN A 287 -41.21 35.01 3.82
C GLN A 287 -40.79 36.26 3.03
N ALA A 288 -39.73 36.18 2.23
CA ALA A 288 -39.29 37.29 1.39
C ALA A 288 -40.36 37.65 0.33
N SER A 289 -40.99 36.63 -0.26
CA SER A 289 -42.07 36.82 -1.25
C SER A 289 -43.34 37.41 -0.63
N GLU A 290 -43.68 37.02 0.60
CA GLU A 290 -44.80 37.61 1.35
C GLU A 290 -44.52 39.08 1.72
N LEU A 291 -43.28 39.40 2.10
CA LEU A 291 -42.82 40.77 2.38
C LEU A 291 -42.92 41.65 1.14
N ASP A 292 -42.45 41.17 -0.01
CA ASP A 292 -42.49 41.85 -1.31
C ASP A 292 -43.93 42.21 -1.71
N ALA A 293 -44.86 41.26 -1.58
CA ALA A 293 -46.28 41.50 -1.84
C ALA A 293 -46.93 42.51 -0.88
N LEU A 294 -46.47 42.56 0.37
CA LEU A 294 -46.92 43.53 1.38
C LEU A 294 -46.40 44.94 1.06
N THR A 295 -45.14 45.07 0.66
CA THR A 295 -44.54 46.36 0.24
C THR A 295 -45.21 46.90 -1.02
N ASP A 296 -45.50 46.05 -2.01
CA ASP A 296 -46.26 46.44 -3.21
C ASP A 296 -47.67 46.95 -2.85
N SER A 297 -48.38 46.25 -1.97
CA SER A 297 -49.72 46.67 -1.52
C SER A 297 -49.70 47.98 -0.73
N LEU A 298 -48.59 48.32 -0.07
CA LEU A 298 -48.42 49.58 0.66
C LEU A 298 -48.06 50.73 -0.29
N ALA A 299 -47.28 50.46 -1.35
CA ALA A 299 -46.94 51.44 -2.38
C ALA A 299 -48.13 51.85 -3.26
N GLU A 300 -49.15 50.99 -3.39
CA GLU A 300 -50.38 51.28 -4.17
C GLU A 300 -51.46 52.11 -3.41
N LYS A 301 -51.29 52.35 -2.10
CA LYS A 301 -52.26 53.09 -1.25
C LYS A 301 -51.94 54.58 -1.12
#